data_AF-A0A0P0W625-F1
#
_entry.id   AF-A0A0P0W625-F1
#
_cell.length_a   1.000
_cell.length_b   1.000
_cell.length_c   1.000
_cell.angle_alpha   90.00
_cell.angle_beta   90.00
_cell.angle_gamma   90.00
#
_symmetry.space_group_name_H-M   'P 1'
#
loop_
_entity.id
_entity.type
_entity.pdbx_description
1 polymer ?
#
loop_
_entity_poly.entity_id
_entity_poly.type
_entity_poly.pdbx_seq_one_letter_code
_entity_poly.pdbx_strand_id
1 'polypeptide(L)'
;SVEHLARAHPWPPPPTSTFPTPSLPASTPPRPRASAPPPRSPTRASSPASASPRRARARATAAAPCPSPSGAPSSTRTGARSSTSWRRRGAAALRGEAEALPRVRLAPVDVEWAHVLAEGWASPLRGFMREHEYLQSLHFNCIRLPDGAGVVNMSLPIVLAIGDREKEEIGSSPDVALHGPDGAVLAILRRVEIYPHN
;
A
#
# COMPACT_ATOMS: atom_id res chain seq x y z
N SER A 1 3.94 13.88 7.86
CA SER A 1 2.74 13.26 8.46
C SER A 1 1.51 13.92 7.88
N VAL A 2 0.46 13.15 7.56
CA VAL A 2 -0.83 13.68 7.08
C VAL A 2 -1.74 13.93 8.28
N GLU A 3 -2.17 15.17 8.48
CA GLU A 3 -3.21 15.54 9.45
C GLU A 3 -4.51 15.81 8.71
N HIS A 4 -5.46 14.87 8.78
CA HIS A 4 -6.70 14.93 8.01
C HIS A 4 -7.75 15.81 8.71
N LEU A 5 -8.37 16.70 7.93
CA LEU A 5 -9.32 17.71 8.40
C LEU A 5 -10.78 17.35 8.12
N ALA A 6 -11.05 16.50 7.13
CA ALA A 6 -12.41 16.09 6.80
C ALA A 6 -12.87 14.97 7.75
N ARG A 7 -14.11 15.06 8.23
CA ARG A 7 -14.76 13.93 8.89
C ARG A 7 -15.01 12.89 7.79
N ALA A 8 -14.35 11.74 7.89
CA ALA A 8 -14.65 10.60 7.04
C ALA A 8 -16.17 10.37 7.03
N HIS A 9 -16.81 10.50 5.87
CA HIS A 9 -18.09 9.85 5.66
C HIS A 9 -17.81 8.34 5.79
N PRO A 10 -18.42 7.64 6.76
CA PRO A 10 -18.16 6.22 6.93
C PRO A 10 -18.58 5.50 5.64
N TRP A 11 -17.65 4.76 5.04
CA TRP A 11 -18.03 3.78 4.02
C TRP A 11 -19.04 2.80 4.63
N PRO A 12 -20.05 2.36 3.87
CA PRO A 12 -20.86 1.24 4.29
C PRO A 12 -19.95 0.01 4.50
N PRO A 13 -20.26 -0.87 5.45
CA PRO A 13 -19.45 -2.06 5.68
C PRO A 13 -19.35 -2.87 4.38
N PRO A 14 -18.22 -3.56 4.13
CA PRO A 14 -18.10 -4.42 2.96
C PRO A 14 -19.23 -5.47 2.99
N PRO A 15 -19.75 -5.91 1.83
CA PRO A 15 -20.79 -6.92 1.79
C PRO A 15 -20.29 -8.17 2.52
N THR A 16 -21.08 -8.64 3.48
CA THR A 16 -20.79 -9.88 4.22
C THR A 16 -20.75 -11.03 3.22
N SER A 17 -19.56 -11.42 2.78
CA SER A 17 -19.37 -12.64 2.00
C SER A 17 -19.54 -13.80 2.97
N THR A 18 -20.75 -14.36 3.01
CA THR A 18 -20.99 -15.64 3.67
C THR A 18 -20.29 -16.72 2.85
N PHE A 19 -19.02 -16.97 3.14
CA PHE A 19 -18.36 -18.16 2.63
C PHE A 19 -19.08 -19.37 3.23
N PRO A 20 -19.57 -20.32 2.42
CA PRO A 20 -20.10 -21.56 2.95
C PRO A 20 -18.99 -22.29 3.70
N THR A 21 -19.22 -22.59 4.97
CA THR A 21 -18.34 -23.42 5.78
C THR A 21 -18.12 -24.74 5.03
N PRO A 22 -16.87 -25.19 4.80
CA PRO A 22 -16.65 -26.49 4.19
C PRO A 22 -17.15 -27.56 5.19
N SER A 23 -18.25 -28.23 4.84
CA SER A 23 -18.68 -29.43 5.52
C SER A 23 -17.59 -30.49 5.36
N LEU A 24 -16.94 -30.86 6.46
CA LEU A 24 -15.98 -31.96 6.49
C LEU A 24 -16.67 -33.23 5.97
N PRO A 25 -16.14 -33.91 4.95
CA PRO A 25 -16.68 -35.20 4.56
C PRO A 25 -16.44 -36.20 5.69
N ALA A 26 -17.49 -36.94 6.05
CA ALA A 26 -17.41 -38.04 6.99
C ALA A 26 -16.35 -39.05 6.55
N SER A 27 -15.50 -39.48 7.49
CA SER A 27 -14.44 -40.46 7.30
C SER A 27 -14.92 -41.66 6.49
N THR A 28 -14.49 -41.72 5.22
CA THR A 28 -14.74 -42.86 4.35
C THR A 28 -13.69 -43.93 4.66
N PRO A 29 -14.08 -45.21 4.86
CA PRO A 29 -13.13 -46.28 5.10
C PRO A 29 -12.22 -46.50 3.87
N PRO A 30 -11.00 -47.03 4.06
CA PRO A 30 -10.02 -47.15 3.00
C PRO A 30 -10.51 -48.13 1.91
N ARG A 31 -10.49 -47.65 0.66
CA ARG A 31 -10.86 -48.44 -0.53
C ARG A 31 -9.74 -49.44 -0.86
N PRO A 32 -10.05 -50.69 -1.27
CA PRO A 32 -9.03 -51.67 -1.59
C PRO A 32 -8.24 -51.25 -2.84
N ARG A 33 -6.93 -51.51 -2.77
CA ARG A 33 -5.89 -51.15 -3.74
C ARG A 33 -6.20 -51.81 -5.09
N ALA A 34 -6.64 -51.02 -6.07
CA ALA A 34 -6.73 -51.46 -7.46
C ALA A 34 -5.39 -51.21 -8.16
N SER A 35 -4.89 -52.27 -8.81
CA SER A 35 -3.60 -52.35 -9.49
C SER A 35 -3.43 -51.28 -10.56
N ALA A 36 -2.32 -50.53 -10.49
CA ALA A 36 -1.95 -49.54 -11.49
C ALA A 36 -1.45 -50.23 -12.78
N PRO A 37 -1.88 -49.77 -13.97
CA PRO A 37 -1.27 -50.20 -15.24
C PRO A 37 0.12 -49.54 -15.43
N PRO A 38 1.02 -50.18 -16.18
CA PRO A 38 2.39 -49.70 -16.36
C PRO A 38 2.47 -48.43 -17.26
N PRO A 39 3.53 -47.61 -17.09
CA PRO A 39 3.68 -46.36 -17.82
C PRO A 39 4.01 -46.60 -19.30
N ARG A 40 3.31 -45.88 -20.18
CA ARG A 40 3.63 -45.80 -21.61
C ARG A 40 4.68 -44.71 -21.86
N SER A 41 5.69 -45.07 -22.64
CA SER A 41 6.84 -44.25 -23.04
C SER A 41 6.43 -43.04 -23.90
N PRO A 42 7.13 -41.89 -23.80
CA PRO A 42 6.86 -40.75 -24.66
C PRO A 42 7.58 -40.92 -26.01
N THR A 43 6.82 -40.84 -27.11
CA THR A 43 7.35 -40.72 -28.47
C THR A 43 7.69 -39.26 -28.79
N ARG A 44 8.89 -39.07 -29.32
CA ARG A 44 9.52 -37.81 -29.75
C ARG A 44 9.19 -37.54 -31.22
N ALA A 45 8.65 -36.38 -31.55
CA ALA A 45 8.69 -35.78 -32.90
C ALA A 45 8.48 -34.27 -32.78
N SER A 46 9.52 -33.44 -33.00
CA SER A 46 9.90 -32.81 -34.28
C SER A 46 9.12 -31.52 -34.58
N SER A 47 9.72 -30.37 -34.27
CA SER A 47 9.29 -29.03 -34.73
C SER A 47 9.67 -28.80 -36.20
N PRO A 48 8.97 -27.88 -36.89
CA PRO A 48 9.69 -26.88 -37.66
C PRO A 48 9.19 -25.44 -37.43
N ALA A 49 10.09 -24.53 -37.77
CA ALA A 49 10.04 -23.09 -37.57
C ALA A 49 9.07 -22.36 -38.52
N SER A 50 8.52 -21.24 -38.04
CA SER A 50 8.15 -20.10 -38.89
C SER A 50 8.13 -18.82 -38.05
N ALA A 51 8.65 -17.75 -38.65
CA ALA A 51 9.01 -16.48 -38.04
C ALA A 51 7.86 -15.46 -38.03
N SER A 52 7.84 -14.56 -37.03
CA SER A 52 7.49 -13.13 -37.19
C SER A 52 7.72 -12.32 -35.90
N PRO A 53 7.90 -10.98 -36.00
CA PRO A 53 8.68 -10.21 -35.03
C PRO A 53 7.88 -9.27 -34.10
N ARG A 54 8.58 -8.78 -33.07
CA ARG A 54 8.37 -7.51 -32.32
C ARG A 54 7.07 -7.33 -31.50
N ARG A 55 7.18 -7.47 -30.17
CA ARG A 55 6.87 -6.38 -29.21
C ARG A 55 7.37 -6.70 -27.79
N ALA A 56 7.84 -5.66 -27.11
CA ALA A 56 8.51 -5.68 -25.82
C ALA A 56 7.66 -6.30 -24.68
N ARG A 57 8.32 -7.06 -23.79
CA ARG A 57 7.91 -7.26 -22.40
C ARG A 57 9.18 -7.39 -21.55
N ALA A 58 9.48 -6.37 -20.76
CA ALA A 58 10.42 -6.48 -19.65
C ALA A 58 9.80 -7.46 -18.63
N ARG A 59 10.52 -8.55 -18.38
CA ARG A 59 10.15 -9.63 -17.48
C ARG A 59 10.81 -9.31 -16.14
N ALA A 60 10.01 -8.91 -15.15
CA ALA A 60 10.49 -8.80 -13.78
C ALA A 60 10.82 -10.21 -13.28
N THR A 61 12.10 -10.46 -13.09
CA THR A 61 12.65 -11.69 -12.54
C THR A 61 12.20 -11.82 -11.09
N ALA A 62 11.61 -12.97 -10.75
CA ALA A 62 11.23 -13.33 -9.39
C ALA A 62 12.42 -13.18 -8.45
N ALA A 63 12.36 -12.21 -7.53
CA ALA A 63 13.30 -12.08 -6.44
C ALA A 63 12.84 -12.93 -5.25
N ALA A 64 13.84 -13.50 -4.59
CA ALA A 64 13.80 -14.61 -3.64
C ALA A 64 12.84 -14.44 -2.44
N PRO A 65 12.45 -15.55 -1.76
CA PRO A 65 11.57 -15.50 -0.60
C PRO A 65 12.28 -14.82 0.57
N CYS A 66 11.60 -13.86 1.21
CA CYS A 66 12.00 -13.37 2.53
C CYS A 66 12.02 -14.54 3.53
N PRO A 67 13.11 -14.73 4.30
CA PRO A 67 13.15 -15.77 5.33
C PRO A 67 12.16 -15.43 6.44
N SER A 68 11.20 -16.32 6.67
CA SER A 68 10.28 -16.27 7.80
C SER A 68 11.04 -16.39 9.13
N PRO A 69 10.92 -15.45 10.07
CA PRO A 69 11.32 -15.72 11.44
C PRO A 69 10.27 -16.64 12.09
N SER A 70 10.61 -17.92 12.29
CA SER A 70 9.82 -18.79 13.16
C SER A 70 9.99 -18.34 14.61
N GLY A 71 9.00 -17.61 15.10
CA GLY A 71 8.90 -17.21 16.50
C GLY A 71 7.50 -16.67 16.71
N ALA A 72 6.60 -17.50 17.24
CA ALA A 72 5.23 -17.11 17.56
C ALA A 72 5.22 -15.87 18.47
N PRO A 73 4.49 -14.79 18.16
CA PRO A 73 4.18 -13.79 19.14
C PRO A 73 2.80 -14.06 19.73
N SER A 74 2.79 -14.31 21.05
CA SER A 74 1.61 -14.16 21.88
C SER A 74 0.90 -12.85 21.54
N SER A 75 -0.38 -12.96 21.18
CA SER A 75 -1.31 -11.85 20.98
C SER A 75 -1.31 -10.93 22.20
N THR A 76 -0.47 -9.90 22.16
CA THR A 76 -0.59 -8.72 23.02
C THR A 76 -1.02 -7.60 22.11
N ARG A 77 -2.31 -7.26 22.22
CA ARG A 77 -2.97 -6.13 21.57
C ARG A 77 -2.37 -4.83 22.10
N THR A 78 -1.17 -4.48 21.63
CA THR A 78 -0.54 -3.19 21.89
C THR A 78 -0.89 -2.29 20.71
N GLY A 79 -2.00 -1.56 20.85
CA GLY A 79 -2.43 -0.57 19.87
C GLY A 79 -1.31 0.44 19.62
N ALA A 80 -0.69 0.38 18.45
CA ALA A 80 0.21 1.40 17.97
C ALA A 80 -0.58 2.70 17.84
N ARG A 81 -0.31 3.65 18.75
CA ARG A 81 -0.88 5.00 18.69
C ARG A 81 -0.36 5.68 17.43
N SER A 82 -1.14 5.66 16.36
CA SER A 82 -1.05 6.69 15.34
C SER A 82 -1.12 8.04 16.04
N SER A 83 -0.14 8.90 15.76
CA SER A 83 0.08 10.22 16.38
C SER A 83 -1.23 10.99 16.57
N THR A 84 -1.73 11.07 17.80
CA THR A 84 -2.99 11.75 18.15
C THR A 84 -2.88 13.27 18.23
N SER A 85 -1.76 13.87 17.79
CA SER A 85 -1.53 15.31 17.85
C SER A 85 -2.62 16.10 17.13
N TRP A 86 -3.08 15.60 15.97
CA TRP A 86 -4.14 16.26 15.20
C TRP A 86 -5.48 16.24 15.93
N ARG A 87 -5.80 15.20 16.72
CA ARG A 87 -7.02 15.18 17.55
C ARG A 87 -7.01 16.25 18.64
N ARG A 88 -5.82 16.68 19.09
CA ARG A 88 -5.70 17.75 20.10
C ARG A 88 -5.94 19.13 19.51
N ARG A 89 -5.66 19.32 18.21
CA ARG A 89 -5.96 20.57 17.51
C ARG A 89 -7.39 20.53 16.99
N GLY A 90 -8.19 21.54 17.32
CA GLY A 90 -9.54 21.66 16.76
C GLY A 90 -9.48 21.80 15.24
N ALA A 91 -10.48 21.27 14.53
CA ALA A 91 -10.54 21.32 13.07
C ALA A 91 -10.50 22.76 12.52
N ALA A 92 -11.06 23.74 13.24
CA ALA A 92 -11.00 25.15 12.87
C ALA A 92 -9.57 25.72 12.90
N ALA A 93 -8.79 25.37 13.92
CA ALA A 93 -7.41 25.82 14.05
C ALA A 93 -6.53 25.23 12.94
N LEU A 94 -6.70 23.94 12.65
CA LEU A 94 -6.00 23.28 11.54
C LEU A 94 -6.43 23.86 10.18
N ARG A 95 -7.69 24.24 9.99
CA ARG A 95 -8.14 24.89 8.75
C ARG A 95 -7.50 26.27 8.55
N GLY A 96 -7.48 27.10 9.59
CA GLY A 96 -6.81 28.42 9.53
C GLY A 96 -5.30 28.29 9.29
N GLU A 97 -4.65 27.28 9.88
CA GLU A 97 -3.25 26.97 9.60
C GLU A 97 -3.04 26.55 8.14
N ALA A 98 -3.89 25.67 7.61
CA ALA A 98 -3.79 25.21 6.22
C ALA A 98 -4.00 26.34 5.20
N GLU A 99 -4.84 27.33 5.51
CA GLU A 99 -5.06 28.50 4.64
C GLU A 99 -3.81 29.37 4.47
N ALA A 100 -2.86 29.34 5.43
CA ALA A 100 -1.61 30.08 5.37
C ALA A 100 -0.45 29.32 4.69
N LEU A 101 -0.64 28.05 4.34
CA LEU A 101 0.40 27.20 3.75
C LEU A 101 0.32 27.19 2.22
N PRO A 102 1.44 26.89 1.52
CA PRO A 102 1.40 26.56 0.09
C PRO A 102 0.44 25.41 -0.18
N ARG A 103 -0.26 25.48 -1.32
CA ARG A 103 -1.37 24.58 -1.65
C ARG A 103 -0.92 23.56 -2.68
N VAL A 104 -1.27 22.30 -2.46
CA VAL A 104 -1.16 21.24 -3.46
C VAL A 104 -2.56 20.72 -3.76
N ARG A 105 -2.98 20.83 -5.02
CA ARG A 105 -4.28 20.33 -5.49
C ARG A 105 -4.17 18.84 -5.74
N LEU A 106 -5.02 18.07 -5.07
CA LEU A 106 -5.11 16.62 -5.23
C LEU A 106 -5.98 16.28 -6.45
N ALA A 107 -5.50 15.35 -7.28
CA ALA A 107 -6.36 14.70 -8.25
C ALA A 107 -7.37 13.79 -7.51
N PRO A 108 -8.48 13.39 -8.16
CA PRO A 108 -9.46 12.50 -7.52
C PRO A 108 -8.84 11.21 -6.93
N VAL A 109 -7.88 10.61 -7.63
CA VAL A 109 -7.16 9.41 -7.16
C VAL A 109 -6.29 9.70 -5.93
N ASP A 110 -5.68 10.88 -5.85
CA ASP A 110 -4.85 11.25 -4.70
C ASP A 110 -5.71 11.47 -3.43
N VAL A 111 -6.96 11.93 -3.60
CA VAL A 111 -7.92 12.03 -2.50
C VAL A 111 -8.25 10.65 -1.94
N GLU A 112 -8.44 9.64 -2.80
CA GLU A 112 -8.66 8.25 -2.38
C GLU A 112 -7.46 7.71 -1.59
N TRP A 113 -6.23 7.94 -2.07
CA TRP A 113 -5.01 7.56 -1.33
C TRP A 113 -4.86 8.30 0.00
N ALA A 114 -5.24 9.58 0.06
CA ALA A 114 -5.26 10.32 1.32
C ALA A 114 -6.26 9.72 2.33
N HIS A 115 -7.41 9.20 1.88
CA HIS A 115 -8.35 8.47 2.75
C HIS A 115 -7.76 7.14 3.25
N VAL A 116 -7.12 6.36 2.38
CA VAL A 116 -6.42 5.11 2.76
C VAL A 116 -5.43 5.37 3.91
N LEU A 117 -4.67 6.46 3.81
CA LEU A 117 -3.73 6.89 4.84
C LEU A 117 -4.43 7.36 6.12
N ALA A 118 -5.51 8.15 6.00
CA ALA A 118 -6.23 8.72 7.14
C ALA A 118 -6.93 7.65 7.99
N GLU A 119 -7.46 6.61 7.36
CA GLU A 119 -8.10 5.47 8.02
C GLU A 119 -7.09 4.47 8.62
N GLY A 120 -5.82 4.57 8.22
CA GLY A 120 -4.73 3.75 8.76
C GLY A 120 -4.58 2.39 8.09
N TRP A 121 -5.16 2.18 6.90
CA TRP A 121 -5.01 0.94 6.13
C TRP A 121 -3.56 0.63 5.76
N ALA A 122 -2.77 1.69 5.51
CA ALA A 122 -1.35 1.56 5.20
C ALA A 122 -0.43 1.72 6.42
N SER A 123 -0.93 1.46 7.63
CA SER A 123 -0.09 1.46 8.85
C SER A 123 1.14 0.56 8.65
N PRO A 124 2.37 1.01 8.98
CA PRO A 124 2.70 2.12 9.89
C PRO A 124 2.95 3.48 9.22
N LEU A 125 2.61 3.66 7.94
CA LEU A 125 2.84 4.93 7.25
C LEU A 125 2.18 6.09 7.97
N ARG A 126 2.91 7.20 8.10
CA ARG A 126 2.41 8.45 8.72
C ARG A 126 1.86 9.44 7.69
N GLY A 127 1.91 9.11 6.41
CA GLY A 127 1.54 9.95 5.27
C GLY A 127 2.02 9.31 3.96
N PHE A 128 2.06 10.11 2.89
CA PHE A 128 2.72 9.69 1.65
C PHE A 128 4.19 9.33 1.91
N MET A 129 4.67 8.33 1.17
CA MET A 129 6.00 7.75 1.34
C MET A 129 7.09 8.78 1.07
N ARG A 130 8.06 8.85 1.98
CA ARG A 130 9.36 9.52 1.75
C ARG A 130 10.21 8.70 0.79
N GLU A 131 11.31 9.27 0.32
CA GLU A 131 12.19 8.59 -0.66
C GLU A 131 12.64 7.22 -0.14
N HIS A 132 13.05 7.13 1.13
CA HIS A 132 13.50 5.88 1.72
C HIS A 132 12.39 4.81 1.82
N GLU A 133 11.13 5.19 2.10
CA GLU A 133 9.99 4.28 2.15
C GLU A 133 9.61 3.81 0.74
N TYR A 134 9.62 4.75 -0.22
CA TYR A 134 9.35 4.49 -1.63
C TYR A 134 10.33 3.48 -2.24
N LEU A 135 11.64 3.69 -2.03
CA LEU A 135 12.68 2.77 -2.52
C LEU A 135 12.58 1.38 -1.87
N GLN A 136 12.24 1.31 -0.58
CA GLN A 136 12.04 0.03 0.10
C GLN A 136 10.82 -0.73 -0.46
N SER A 137 9.72 -0.03 -0.72
CA SER A 137 8.54 -0.61 -1.36
C SER A 137 8.87 -1.13 -2.75
N LEU A 138 9.57 -0.34 -3.57
CA LEU A 138 9.93 -0.68 -4.95
C LEU A 138 10.86 -1.90 -5.05
N HIS A 139 11.85 -2.02 -4.15
CA HIS A 139 12.89 -3.05 -4.25
C HIS A 139 12.65 -4.29 -3.38
N PHE A 140 11.95 -4.15 -2.26
CA PHE A 140 11.83 -5.21 -1.25
C PHE A 140 10.39 -5.56 -0.88
N ASN A 141 9.39 -4.86 -1.45
CA ASN A 141 7.98 -5.02 -1.08
C ASN A 141 7.72 -4.89 0.44
N CYS A 142 8.54 -4.09 1.14
CA CYS A 142 8.39 -3.90 2.58
C CYS A 142 8.88 -2.53 3.04
N ILE A 143 8.53 -2.15 4.27
CA ILE A 143 9.09 -0.99 4.97
C ILE A 143 9.68 -1.45 6.31
N ARG A 144 10.89 -0.97 6.64
CA ARG A 144 11.55 -1.23 7.93
C ARG A 144 11.00 -0.29 9.01
N LEU A 145 10.65 -0.83 10.17
CA LEU A 145 10.20 -0.01 11.29
C LEU A 145 11.38 0.75 11.94
N PRO A 146 11.17 2.00 12.41
CA PRO A 146 12.24 2.82 12.99
C PRO A 146 12.91 2.25 14.25
N ASP A 147 12.21 1.40 15.00
CA ASP A 147 12.69 0.75 16.24
C ASP A 147 13.48 -0.54 15.98
N GLY A 148 13.67 -0.92 14.71
CA GLY A 148 14.27 -2.20 14.34
C GLY A 148 13.38 -3.40 14.67
N ALA A 149 12.12 -3.21 15.06
CA ALA A 149 11.21 -4.29 15.46
C ALA A 149 10.79 -5.21 14.30
N GLY A 150 11.14 -4.87 13.06
CA GLY A 150 10.96 -5.74 11.91
C GLY A 150 10.68 -4.99 10.61
N VAL A 151 10.06 -5.70 9.68
CA VAL A 151 9.59 -5.20 8.39
C VAL A 151 8.09 -5.44 8.26
N VAL A 152 7.39 -4.51 7.62
CA VAL A 152 5.97 -4.65 7.26
C VAL A 152 5.86 -4.76 5.75
N ASN A 153 4.99 -5.65 5.26
CA ASN A 153 4.74 -5.78 3.83
C ASN A 153 4.10 -4.50 3.27
N MET A 154 4.73 -3.93 2.25
CA MET A 154 4.29 -2.75 1.52
C MET A 154 4.77 -2.87 0.07
N SER A 155 4.01 -3.61 -0.74
CA SER A 155 4.34 -3.89 -2.15
C SER A 155 3.94 -2.79 -3.13
N LEU A 156 3.18 -1.79 -2.68
CA LEU A 156 2.68 -0.70 -3.53
C LEU A 156 3.16 0.66 -2.99
N PRO A 157 3.80 1.48 -3.83
CA PRO A 157 4.07 2.88 -3.53
C PRO A 157 2.79 3.67 -3.25
N ILE A 158 2.78 4.41 -2.14
CA ILE A 158 1.73 5.40 -1.83
C ILE A 158 2.41 6.78 -1.81
N VAL A 159 2.47 7.40 -2.97
CA VAL A 159 3.21 8.66 -3.22
C VAL A 159 2.29 9.72 -3.79
N LEU A 160 2.66 10.99 -3.61
CA LEU A 160 1.98 12.13 -4.22
C LEU A 160 2.90 12.74 -5.29
N ALA A 161 2.53 12.59 -6.55
CA ALA A 161 3.25 13.21 -7.65
C ALA A 161 2.89 14.69 -7.76
N ILE A 162 3.88 15.54 -7.97
CA ILE A 162 3.72 16.98 -8.18
C ILE A 162 4.46 17.41 -9.44
N GLY A 163 3.97 18.43 -10.13
CA GLY A 163 4.67 19.04 -11.26
C GLY A 163 5.69 20.09 -10.82
N ASP A 164 6.41 20.65 -11.80
CA ASP A 164 7.39 21.70 -11.55
C ASP A 164 6.76 22.97 -10.96
N ARG A 165 5.54 23.30 -11.40
CA ARG A 165 4.79 24.44 -10.88
C ARG A 165 4.45 24.27 -9.39
N GLU A 166 3.91 23.13 -9.01
CA GLU A 166 3.59 22.87 -7.59
C GLU A 166 4.87 22.84 -6.74
N LYS A 167 5.96 22.28 -7.27
CA LYS A 167 7.27 22.30 -6.61
C LYS A 167 7.78 23.72 -6.38
N GLU A 168 7.64 24.61 -7.36
CA GLU A 168 7.97 26.04 -7.23
C GLU A 168 7.07 26.75 -6.20
N GLU A 169 5.76 26.48 -6.22
CA GLU A 169 4.80 27.06 -5.27
C GLU A 169 5.07 26.62 -3.81
N ILE A 170 5.53 25.39 -3.60
CA ILE A 170 5.94 24.89 -2.27
C ILE A 170 7.22 25.60 -1.79
N GLY A 171 8.18 25.82 -2.69
CA GLY A 171 9.44 26.50 -2.39
C GLY A 171 10.21 25.81 -1.25
N SER A 172 10.56 26.60 -0.23
CA SER A 172 11.26 26.11 0.97
C SER A 172 10.34 25.80 2.15
N SER A 173 9.02 25.75 1.94
CA SER A 173 8.08 25.48 3.03
C SER A 173 8.19 24.03 3.49
N PRO A 174 8.35 23.74 4.79
CA PRO A 174 8.36 22.37 5.30
C PRO A 174 6.96 21.76 5.30
N ASP A 175 5.90 22.57 5.27
CA ASP A 175 4.52 22.11 5.41
C ASP A 175 3.67 22.63 4.25
N VAL A 176 2.72 21.82 3.80
CA VAL A 176 1.81 22.14 2.68
C VAL A 176 0.38 21.75 3.02
N ALA A 177 -0.59 22.50 2.51
CA ALA A 177 -1.99 22.18 2.58
C ALA A 177 -2.43 21.38 1.35
N LEU A 178 -3.13 20.27 1.57
CA LEU A 178 -3.70 19.45 0.51
C LEU A 178 -5.16 19.87 0.28
N HIS A 179 -5.46 20.27 -0.95
CA HIS A 179 -6.79 20.71 -1.37
C HIS A 179 -7.44 19.68 -2.29
N GLY A 180 -8.73 19.41 -2.07
CA GLY A 180 -9.51 18.57 -2.98
C GLY A 180 -9.80 19.28 -4.31
N PRO A 181 -10.35 18.54 -5.30
CA PRO A 181 -10.81 19.10 -6.57
C PRO A 181 -11.88 20.20 -6.40
N ASP A 182 -12.65 20.14 -5.33
CA ASP A 182 -13.66 21.14 -4.92
C ASP A 182 -13.06 22.38 -4.24
N GLY A 183 -11.74 22.41 -4.02
CA GLY A 183 -11.03 23.48 -3.33
C GLY A 183 -11.04 23.35 -1.81
N ALA A 184 -11.71 22.36 -1.24
CA ALA A 184 -11.77 22.16 0.20
C ALA A 184 -10.40 21.72 0.74
N VAL A 185 -10.00 22.25 1.91
CA VAL A 185 -8.82 21.78 2.63
C VAL A 185 -9.11 20.40 3.21
N LEU A 186 -8.35 19.39 2.76
CA LEU A 186 -8.50 18.00 3.17
C LEU A 186 -7.50 17.58 4.23
N ALA A 187 -6.25 18.04 4.13
CA ALA A 187 -5.21 17.69 5.08
C ALA A 187 -4.04 18.67 5.07
N ILE A 188 -3.17 18.58 6.09
CA ILE A 188 -1.84 19.20 6.08
C ILE A 188 -0.79 18.10 6.02
N LEU A 189 0.16 18.22 5.09
CA LEU A 189 1.33 17.36 5.02
C LEU A 189 2.52 18.07 5.68
N ARG A 190 3.01 17.47 6.77
CA ARG A 190 4.11 18.03 7.59
C ARG A 190 5.48 17.50 7.20
N ARG A 191 6.47 18.39 7.18
CA ARG A 191 7.88 18.11 6.86
C ARG A 191 8.02 17.39 5.52
N VAL A 192 7.52 18.00 4.47
CA VAL A 192 7.55 17.47 3.10
C VAL A 192 8.98 17.21 2.64
N GLU A 193 9.12 16.25 1.75
CA GLU A 193 10.37 15.85 1.11
C GLU A 193 10.03 15.58 -0.35
N ILE A 194 10.67 16.32 -1.25
CA ILE A 194 10.44 16.24 -2.69
C ILE A 194 11.65 15.54 -3.30
N TYR A 195 11.43 14.42 -3.98
CA TYR A 195 12.46 13.60 -4.62
C TYR A 195 12.07 13.25 -6.07
N PRO A 196 13.03 12.86 -6.93
CA PRO A 196 12.74 12.48 -8.31
C PRO A 196 11.76 11.30 -8.42
N HIS A 197 10.82 11.39 -9.35
CA HIS A 197 9.92 10.30 -9.69
C HIS A 197 10.53 9.50 -10.86
N ASN A 198 10.99 8.28 -10.58
CA ASN A 198 11.70 7.42 -11.53
C ASN A 198 10.77 6.51 -12.34
#